data_AF-A0A329XQV4-F1
#
_entry.id   AF-A0A329XQV4-F1
#
_cell.length_a   1.000
_cell.length_b   1.000
_cell.length_c   1.000
_cell.angle_alpha   90.00
_cell.angle_beta   90.00
_cell.angle_gamma   90.00
#
_symmetry.space_group_name_H-M   'P 1'
#
loop_
_entity.id
_entity.type
_entity.pdbx_description
1 polymer ?
#
loop_
_entity_poly.entity_id
_entity_poly.type
_entity_poly.pdbx_seq_one_letter_code
_entity_poly.pdbx_strand_id
1 'polypeptide(L)'
;MVANLKREALERLSEHTSNKNEELGFATNIPFLQLSPWTLSPGQKYSSAVNSSDTWTGPLADASAEDTKADVDAVDKVFSDLLDMINAEKNSLLEDVDETDAGAHWPDRGQV
;
A
#
# COMPACT_ATOMS: atom_id res chain seq x y z
N MET A 1 -28.52 -12.38 -11.70
CA MET A 1 -27.28 -11.70 -11.31
C MET A 1 -27.01 -12.02 -9.86
N VAL A 2 -25.77 -12.38 -9.56
CA VAL A 2 -25.26 -12.77 -8.24
C VAL A 2 -23.96 -12.02 -7.98
N ALA A 3 -23.57 -11.91 -6.71
CA ALA A 3 -22.35 -11.20 -6.33
C ALA A 3 -21.12 -11.84 -6.97
N ASN A 4 -20.21 -11.00 -7.45
CA ASN A 4 -18.91 -11.45 -7.96
C ASN A 4 -17.97 -11.79 -6.79
N LEU A 5 -17.88 -13.08 -6.46
CA LEU A 5 -17.03 -13.58 -5.37
C LEU A 5 -15.54 -13.29 -5.58
N LYS A 6 -15.09 -13.15 -6.84
CA LYS A 6 -13.71 -12.72 -7.14
C LYS A 6 -13.50 -11.26 -6.72
N ARG A 7 -14.46 -10.37 -7.03
CA ARG A 7 -14.41 -8.96 -6.62
C ARG A 7 -14.43 -8.84 -5.09
N GLU A 8 -15.31 -9.56 -4.41
CA GLU A 8 -15.37 -9.55 -2.94
C GLU A 8 -14.06 -10.04 -2.31
N ALA A 9 -13.41 -11.06 -2.89
CA ALA A 9 -12.12 -11.52 -2.41
C ALA A 9 -11.03 -10.44 -2.57
N LEU A 10 -11.03 -9.72 -3.69
CA LEU A 10 -10.11 -8.59 -3.93
C LEU A 10 -10.40 -7.40 -3.03
N GLU A 11 -11.65 -7.15 -2.69
CA GLU A 11 -12.04 -6.13 -1.71
C GLU A 11 -11.45 -6.44 -0.33
N ARG A 12 -11.64 -7.67 0.16
CA ARG A 12 -11.04 -8.13 1.44
C ARG A 12 -9.51 -8.07 1.40
N LEU A 13 -8.89 -8.43 0.28
CA LEU A 13 -7.44 -8.34 0.09
C LEU A 13 -6.96 -6.88 0.11
N SER A 14 -7.70 -5.97 -0.55
CA SER A 14 -7.42 -4.54 -0.56
C SER A 14 -7.46 -3.96 0.85
N GLU A 15 -8.51 -4.24 1.61
CA GLU A 15 -8.64 -3.79 3.00
C GLU A 15 -7.50 -4.35 3.87
N HIS A 16 -7.21 -5.65 3.76
CA HIS A 16 -6.14 -6.28 4.51
C HIS A 16 -4.77 -5.65 4.20
N THR A 17 -4.49 -5.41 2.92
CA THR A 17 -3.23 -4.81 2.47
C THR A 17 -3.11 -3.37 2.95
N SER A 18 -4.17 -2.58 2.81
CA SER A 18 -4.21 -1.20 3.32
C SER A 18 -3.93 -1.14 4.82
N ASN A 19 -4.63 -1.96 5.61
CA ASN A 19 -4.43 -2.02 7.06
C ASN A 19 -3.00 -2.43 7.44
N LYS A 20 -2.41 -3.39 6.71
CA LYS A 20 -1.03 -3.82 6.96
C LYS A 20 0.00 -2.76 6.61
N ASN A 21 -0.21 -2.03 5.52
CA ASN A 21 0.64 -0.91 5.17
C ASN A 21 0.60 0.18 6.26
N GLU A 22 -0.60 0.51 6.76
CA GLU A 22 -0.77 1.47 7.85
C GLU A 22 -0.10 1.00 9.15
N GLU A 23 -0.27 -0.27 9.54
CA GLU A 23 0.40 -0.86 10.72
C GLU A 23 1.93 -0.78 10.63
N LEU A 24 2.48 -0.88 9.42
CA LEU A 24 3.92 -0.73 9.15
C LEU A 24 4.38 0.74 9.09
N GLY A 25 3.45 1.70 9.20
CA GLY A 25 3.75 3.13 9.15
C GLY A 25 3.78 3.73 7.75
N PHE A 26 3.30 3.00 6.75
CA PHE A 26 3.19 3.44 5.37
C PHE A 26 1.75 3.83 5.06
N ALA A 27 1.51 5.11 4.81
CA ALA A 27 0.19 5.58 4.46
C ALA A 27 0.01 5.49 2.94
N THR A 28 -0.23 4.26 2.46
CA THR A 28 -0.40 3.97 1.05
C THR A 28 -1.75 4.50 0.55
N ASN A 29 -1.78 5.07 -0.66
CA ASN A 29 -2.96 5.64 -1.30
C ASN A 29 -3.44 7.01 -0.75
N ILE A 30 -2.58 7.75 -0.03
CA ILE A 30 -2.77 9.19 0.06
C ILE A 30 -2.31 9.77 -1.29
N PRO A 31 -3.18 10.47 -2.05
CA PRO A 31 -2.73 11.17 -3.24
C PRO A 31 -1.53 12.05 -2.88
N PHE A 32 -0.44 12.00 -3.65
CA PHE A 32 0.70 12.90 -3.47
C PHE A 32 0.26 14.38 -3.38
N LEU A 33 -0.85 14.73 -4.04
CA LEU A 33 -1.49 16.05 -4.02
C LEU A 33 -2.30 16.37 -2.74
N GLN A 34 -2.66 15.36 -1.94
CA GLN A 34 -3.30 15.51 -0.62
C GLN A 34 -2.31 15.49 0.54
N LEU A 35 -1.03 15.20 0.27
CA LEU A 35 0.03 15.54 1.21
C LEU A 35 -0.01 17.05 1.38
N SER A 36 -0.51 17.53 2.52
CA SER A 36 -0.21 18.89 2.94
C SER A 36 1.31 19.06 2.87
N PRO A 37 1.83 20.28 2.66
CA PRO A 37 3.27 20.53 2.77
C PRO A 37 3.86 20.16 4.14
N TRP A 38 2.99 19.78 5.10
CA TRP A 38 3.27 19.29 6.44
C TRP A 38 3.21 17.77 6.60
N THR A 39 2.73 17.03 5.59
CA THR A 39 2.72 15.56 5.62
C THR A 39 4.09 15.06 5.18
N LEU A 40 4.92 14.69 6.16
CA LEU A 40 6.22 14.09 5.91
C LEU A 40 6.02 12.74 5.21
N SER A 41 6.83 12.46 4.17
CA SER A 41 6.92 11.09 3.65
C SER A 41 7.37 10.16 4.78
N PRO A 42 7.04 8.86 4.72
CA PRO A 42 7.61 7.89 5.64
C PRO A 42 9.13 8.03 5.72
N GLY A 43 9.83 8.17 4.59
CA GLY A 43 11.27 8.37 4.58
C GLY A 43 11.73 9.59 5.37
N GLN A 44 11.07 10.75 5.22
CA GLN A 44 11.38 11.94 6.02
C GLN A 44 11.15 11.73 7.52
N LYS A 45 10.08 11.02 7.89
CA LYS A 45 9.77 10.71 9.29
C LYS A 45 10.87 9.84 9.89
N TYR A 46 11.26 8.75 9.22
CA TYR A 46 12.28 7.83 9.74
C TYR A 46 13.69 8.43 9.68
N SER A 47 14.05 9.18 8.63
CA SER A 47 15.36 9.83 8.52
C SER A 47 15.59 10.89 9.59
N SER A 48 14.54 11.58 10.04
CA SER A 48 14.63 12.60 11.10
C SER A 48 15.14 12.05 12.43
N ALA A 49 14.94 10.76 12.70
CA ALA A 49 15.47 10.11 13.91
C ALA A 49 16.96 9.77 13.80
N VAL A 50 17.49 9.65 12.57
CA VAL A 50 18.89 9.29 12.31
C VAL A 50 19.83 10.45 12.58
N ASN A 51 19.46 11.66 12.16
CA ASN A 51 20.16 12.90 12.53
C ASN A 51 19.31 13.69 13.53
N SER A 52 19.36 13.28 14.79
CA SER A 52 18.62 13.90 15.88
C SER A 52 19.54 14.23 17.06
N SER A 53 19.17 15.23 17.85
CA SER A 53 19.94 15.68 19.01
C SER A 53 20.10 14.60 20.10
N ASP A 54 19.22 13.60 20.11
CA ASP A 54 19.22 12.46 21.05
C ASP A 54 19.91 11.21 20.49
N THR A 55 20.35 11.22 19.22
CA THR A 55 21.11 10.14 18.59
C THR A 55 22.56 10.60 18.32
N TRP A 56 22.92 10.83 17.07
CA TRP A 56 24.18 11.46 16.68
C TRP A 56 23.90 12.58 15.68
N THR A 57 24.81 13.56 15.59
CA THR A 57 24.69 14.68 14.65
C THR A 57 26.02 14.90 13.93
N GLY A 58 25.96 15.41 12.70
CA GLY A 58 27.13 15.72 11.87
C GLY A 58 27.07 15.08 10.47
N PRO A 59 28.08 15.29 9.61
CA PRO A 59 28.00 14.92 8.19
C PRO A 59 27.75 13.43 7.90
N LEU A 60 28.22 12.53 8.79
CA LEU A 60 27.92 11.10 8.69
C LEU A 60 26.46 10.77 9.06
N ALA A 61 25.89 11.54 9.99
CA ALA A 61 24.48 11.45 10.34
C ALA A 61 23.60 11.92 9.18
N ASP A 62 23.98 13.02 8.53
CA ASP A 62 23.29 13.56 7.36
C ASP A 62 23.22 12.54 6.22
N ALA A 63 24.35 11.95 5.85
CA ALA A 63 24.41 10.92 4.80
C ALA A 63 23.55 9.70 5.14
N SER A 64 23.67 9.18 6.37
CA SER A 64 22.87 8.04 6.83
C SER A 64 21.37 8.34 6.87
N ALA A 65 20.99 9.57 7.21
CA ALA A 65 19.60 10.02 7.17
C ALA A 65 19.07 10.08 5.72
N GLU A 66 19.87 10.57 4.77
CA GLU A 66 19.50 10.61 3.36
C GLU A 66 19.35 9.21 2.76
N ASP A 67 20.27 8.29 3.06
CA ASP A 67 20.17 6.88 2.66
C ASP A 67 18.90 6.24 3.26
N THR A 68 18.66 6.44 4.56
CA THR A 68 17.45 5.94 5.25
C THR A 68 16.18 6.48 4.60
N LYS A 69 16.16 7.77 4.25
CA LYS A 69 15.02 8.37 3.57
C LYS A 69 14.76 7.68 2.23
N ALA A 70 15.79 7.52 1.41
CA ALA A 70 15.68 6.92 0.09
C ALA A 70 15.16 5.47 0.16
N ASP A 71 15.70 4.66 1.08
CA ASP A 71 15.31 3.27 1.26
C ASP A 71 13.86 3.15 1.73
N VAL A 72 13.44 3.97 2.69
CA VAL A 72 12.08 3.94 3.21
C VAL A 72 11.06 4.46 2.19
N ASP A 73 11.38 5.55 1.47
CA ASP A 73 10.52 6.06 0.39
C ASP A 73 10.38 5.01 -0.75
N ALA A 74 11.42 4.22 -1.02
CA ALA A 74 11.34 3.12 -1.98
C ALA A 74 10.40 1.99 -1.51
N VAL A 75 10.43 1.63 -0.22
CA VAL A 75 9.50 0.64 0.36
C VAL A 75 8.05 1.16 0.34
N ASP A 76 7.84 2.43 0.70
CA ASP A 76 6.53 3.07 0.65
C ASP A 76 5.92 3.01 -0.76
N LYS A 77 6.77 3.27 -1.77
CA LYS A 77 6.38 3.13 -3.17
C LYS A 77 5.97 1.70 -3.52
N VAL A 78 6.73 0.69 -3.10
CA VAL A 78 6.40 -0.72 -3.37
C VAL A 78 5.04 -1.09 -2.76
N PHE A 79 4.78 -0.68 -1.53
CA PHE A 79 3.51 -0.96 -0.85
C PHE A 79 2.33 -0.22 -1.47
N SER A 80 2.54 1.03 -1.90
CA SER A 80 1.54 1.81 -2.65
C SER A 80 1.23 1.17 -3.99
N ASP A 81 2.25 0.81 -4.77
CA ASP A 81 2.10 0.19 -6.09
C ASP A 81 1.35 -1.17 -5.96
N LEU A 82 1.60 -1.95 -4.90
CA LEU A 82 0.88 -3.20 -4.62
C LEU A 82 -0.62 -2.94 -4.36
N LEU A 83 -0.95 -1.99 -3.50
CA LEU A 83 -2.33 -1.65 -3.18
C LEU A 83 -3.07 -1.10 -4.41
N ASP A 84 -2.40 -0.32 -5.24
CA ASP A 84 -2.94 0.20 -6.50
C ASP A 84 -3.25 -0.92 -7.49
N MET A 85 -2.37 -1.92 -7.62
CA MET A 85 -2.62 -3.09 -8.48
C MET A 85 -3.85 -3.89 -8.01
N ILE A 86 -3.99 -4.13 -6.70
CA ILE A 86 -5.15 -4.83 -6.13
C ILE A 86 -6.44 -4.03 -6.42
N ASN A 87 -6.41 -2.73 -6.19
CA ASN A 87 -7.57 -1.87 -6.43
C ASN A 87 -7.92 -1.76 -7.92
N ALA A 88 -6.93 -1.70 -8.80
CA ALA A 88 -7.15 -1.68 -10.24
C ALA A 88 -7.84 -2.96 -10.72
N GLU A 89 -7.36 -4.13 -10.30
CA GLU A 89 -8.01 -5.41 -10.62
C GLU A 89 -9.43 -5.46 -10.05
N LYS A 90 -9.62 -5.10 -8.77
CA LYS A 90 -10.95 -5.04 -8.12
C LYS A 90 -11.92 -4.16 -8.91
N ASN A 91 -11.49 -2.97 -9.29
CA ASN A 91 -12.32 -1.98 -9.99
C ASN A 91 -12.56 -2.32 -11.46
N SER A 92 -11.77 -3.25 -12.03
CA SER A 92 -12.01 -3.78 -13.38
C SER A 92 -13.17 -4.79 -13.43
N LEU A 93 -13.57 -5.33 -12.27
CA LEU A 93 -14.63 -6.34 -12.16
C LEU A 93 -15.98 -5.70 -11.84
N LEU A 94 -17.03 -6.28 -12.41
CA LEU A 94 -18.41 -5.92 -12.06
C LEU A 94 -18.77 -6.39 -10.65
N GLU A 95 -19.62 -5.60 -9.99
CA GLU A 95 -20.17 -5.91 -8.67
C GLU A 95 -21.00 -7.20 -8.68
N ASP A 96 -21.92 -7.27 -9.63
CA ASP A 96 -22.75 -8.43 -9.88
C ASP A 96 -22.45 -9.00 -11.27
N VAL A 97 -22.46 -10.33 -11.35
CA VAL A 97 -22.26 -11.10 -12.59
C VAL A 97 -23.41 -12.07 -12.80
N ASP A 98 -23.47 -12.72 -13.96
CA ASP A 98 -24.42 -13.81 -14.17
C ASP A 98 -24.05 -15.01 -13.27
N GLU A 99 -25.03 -15.82 -12.89
CA GLU A 99 -24.77 -17.02 -12.06
C GLU A 99 -23.89 -18.04 -12.79
N THR A 100 -23.85 -18.01 -14.13
CA THR A 100 -22.98 -18.85 -14.95
C THR A 100 -21.56 -18.28 -15.14
N ASP A 101 -21.29 -17.06 -14.68
CA ASP A 101 -19.98 -16.43 -14.78
C ASP A 101 -18.97 -17.03 -13.80
N ALA A 102 -17.71 -17.18 -14.22
CA ALA A 102 -16.65 -17.73 -13.36
C ALA A 102 -16.44 -16.92 -12.07
N GLY A 103 -16.73 -15.61 -12.08
CA GLY A 103 -16.69 -14.74 -10.92
C GLY A 103 -17.72 -15.10 -9.85
N ALA A 104 -18.87 -15.69 -10.22
CA ALA A 104 -19.89 -16.16 -9.29
C ALA A 104 -19.46 -17.42 -8.52
N HIS A 105 -18.47 -18.16 -9.03
CA HIS A 105 -18.01 -19.44 -8.47
C HIS A 105 -16.57 -19.39 -7.95
N TRP A 106 -16.02 -18.19 -7.77
CA TRP A 106 -14.65 -18.00 -7.30
C TRP A 106 -14.46 -18.34 -5.81
N PRO A 107 -13.28 -18.88 -5.41
CA PRO A 107 -12.24 -19.43 -6.26
C PRO A 107 -12.67 -20.78 -6.80
N ASP A 108 -12.43 -21.03 -8.09
CA ASP A 108 -12.81 -22.28 -8.73
C ASP A 108 -11.95 -23.42 -8.17
N ARG A 109 -12.39 -24.03 -7.07
CA ARG A 109 -11.68 -25.13 -6.38
C ARG A 109 -11.94 -26.45 -7.10
N GLY A 110 -11.58 -26.49 -8.39
CA GLY A 110 -11.27 -27.72 -9.11
C GLY A 110 -12.33 -28.24 -10.09
N GLN A 111 -11.90 -28.39 -11.34
CA GLN A 111 -11.33 -29.69 -11.71
C GLN A 111 -9.81 -29.67 -11.46
N VAL A 112 -9.37 -30.25 -10.34
CA VAL A 112 -7.99 -30.72 -10.10
C VAL A 112 -8.00 -32.23 -10.17
#